data_AF-A0A6A8AME7-F1
#
_entry.id   AF-A0A6A8AME7-F1
#
_cell.length_a   1.000
_cell.length_b   1.000
_cell.length_c   1.000
_cell.angle_alpha   90.00
_cell.angle_beta   90.00
_cell.angle_gamma   90.00
#
_symmetry.space_group_name_H-M   'P 1'
#
loop_
_entity.id
_entity.type
_entity.pdbx_description
1 polymer ?
#
loop_
_entity_poly.entity_id
_entity_poly.type
_entity_poly.pdbx_seq_one_letter_code
_entity_poly.pdbx_strand_id
1 'polypeptide(L)'
;MKITEEVKEVINNNIVHLATSSKDGKPNVVPVGLCRVISDHELLIVDVFFKKTRKNMEENPRVAIAVEALEELKAYQLKGKAKIFAQGEWTCPNG
;
A
#
# COMPACT_ATOMS: atom_id res chain seq x y z
N MET A 1 -6.78 -11.73 -5.04
CA MET A 1 -6.16 -11.78 -6.38
C MET A 1 -4.66 -11.96 -6.19
N LYS A 2 -4.01 -12.76 -7.02
CA LYS A 2 -2.54 -12.87 -7.04
C LYS A 2 -1.96 -11.66 -7.77
N ILE A 3 -0.93 -11.06 -7.19
CA ILE A 3 -0.15 -9.98 -7.80
C ILE A 3 0.76 -10.64 -8.84
N THR A 4 0.60 -10.28 -10.12
CA THR A 4 1.44 -10.81 -11.20
C THR A 4 2.83 -10.21 -11.15
N GLU A 5 3.84 -10.90 -11.70
CA GLU A 5 5.24 -10.41 -11.69
C GLU A 5 5.38 -9.01 -12.27
N GLU A 6 4.69 -8.72 -13.37
CA GLU A 6 4.65 -7.37 -13.97
C GLU A 6 4.14 -6.31 -12.98
N VAL A 7 3.06 -6.60 -12.24
CA VAL A 7 2.51 -5.67 -11.25
C VAL A 7 3.47 -5.52 -10.07
N LYS A 8 4.16 -6.59 -9.67
CA LYS A 8 5.19 -6.53 -8.61
C LYS A 8 6.33 -5.59 -9.01
N GLU A 9 6.80 -5.69 -10.24
CA GLU A 9 7.87 -4.83 -10.77
C GLU A 9 7.45 -3.36 -10.76
N VAL A 10 6.26 -3.05 -11.28
CA VAL A 10 5.75 -1.67 -11.28
C VAL A 10 5.60 -1.13 -9.85
N ILE A 11 5.07 -1.91 -8.90
CA ILE A 11 4.94 -1.49 -7.49
C ILE A 11 6.29 -1.24 -6.84
N ASN A 12 7.27 -2.12 -7.06
CA ASN A 12 8.57 -2.03 -6.38
C ASN A 12 9.44 -0.86 -6.89
N ASN A 13 9.21 -0.41 -8.13
CA ASN A 13 10.04 0.61 -8.78
C ASN A 13 9.40 2.01 -8.84
N ASN A 14 8.13 2.17 -8.47
CA ASN A 14 7.41 3.43 -8.58
C ASN A 14 6.77 3.87 -7.26
N ILE A 15 6.41 5.16 -7.18
CA ILE A 15 5.63 5.69 -6.06
C ILE A 15 4.21 5.12 -6.11
N VAL A 16 3.74 4.63 -4.98
CA VAL A 16 2.38 4.12 -4.84
C VAL A 16 1.50 5.17 -4.19
N HIS A 17 0.32 5.41 -4.76
CA HIS A 17 -0.71 6.27 -4.19
C HIS A 17 -1.64 5.44 -3.31
N LEU A 18 -1.51 5.56 -1.98
CA LEU A 18 -2.35 4.86 -1.01
C LEU A 18 -3.60 5.67 -0.69
N ALA A 19 -4.75 5.17 -1.11
CA ALA A 19 -6.05 5.70 -0.78
C ALA A 19 -6.65 4.99 0.45
N THR A 20 -7.15 5.79 1.37
CA THR A 20 -7.86 5.36 2.57
C THR A 20 -9.12 6.21 2.76
N SER A 21 -10.01 5.79 3.66
CA SER A 21 -11.18 6.58 4.03
C SER A 21 -11.43 6.46 5.51
N SER A 22 -11.94 7.52 6.13
CA SER A 22 -12.46 7.44 7.49
C SER A 22 -13.69 6.53 7.56
N LYS A 23 -14.17 6.25 8.78
CA LYS A 23 -15.34 5.41 9.04
C LYS A 23 -16.64 5.96 8.42
N ASP A 24 -16.75 7.28 8.32
CA ASP A 24 -17.87 7.99 7.68
C ASP A 24 -17.69 8.16 6.15
N GLY A 25 -16.62 7.59 5.58
CA GLY A 25 -16.39 7.57 4.13
C GLY A 25 -15.66 8.80 3.58
N LYS A 26 -15.13 9.71 4.41
CA LYS A 26 -14.33 10.85 3.91
C LYS A 26 -13.00 10.34 3.32
N PRO A 27 -12.70 10.62 2.04
CA PRO A 27 -11.53 10.07 1.37
C PRO A 27 -10.22 10.74 1.83
N ASN A 28 -9.13 10.02 1.59
CA ASN A 28 -7.75 10.47 1.78
C ASN A 28 -6.84 9.73 0.80
N VAL A 29 -5.80 10.39 0.30
CA VAL A 29 -4.77 9.76 -0.54
C VAL A 29 -3.40 10.37 -0.21
N VAL A 30 -2.36 9.54 -0.19
CA VAL A 30 -0.97 9.98 0.01
C VAL A 30 -0.03 9.22 -0.95
N PRO A 31 1.02 9.87 -1.47
CA PRO A 31 2.10 9.16 -2.15
C PRO A 31 2.98 8.43 -1.13
N VAL A 32 3.44 7.22 -1.48
CA VAL A 32 4.26 6.34 -0.65
C VAL A 32 5.43 5.84 -1.48
N GLY A 33 6.65 6.26 -1.13
CA GLY A 33 7.88 5.76 -1.77
C GLY A 33 8.42 4.46 -1.16
N LEU A 34 8.09 4.17 0.10
CA LEU A 34 8.52 2.95 0.79
C LEU A 34 7.40 1.90 0.78
N CYS A 35 7.18 1.32 -0.40
CA CYS A 35 6.27 0.21 -0.63
C CYS A 35 7.03 -0.96 -1.28
N ARG A 36 6.75 -2.19 -0.83
CA ARG A 36 7.34 -3.41 -1.38
C ARG A 36 6.32 -4.52 -1.44
N VAL A 37 6.32 -5.30 -2.51
CA VAL A 37 5.59 -6.57 -2.54
C VAL A 37 6.38 -7.59 -1.73
N ILE A 38 5.72 -8.24 -0.76
CA ILE A 38 6.35 -9.23 0.14
C ILE A 38 5.85 -10.66 -0.08
N SER A 39 4.75 -10.83 -0.81
CA SER A 39 4.23 -12.12 -1.23
C SER A 39 3.36 -11.98 -2.48
N ASP A 40 2.84 -13.08 -3.01
CA ASP A 40 1.88 -13.06 -4.12
C ASP A 40 0.57 -12.33 -3.80
N HIS A 41 0.32 -11.96 -2.54
CA HIS A 41 -0.95 -11.38 -2.10
C HIS A 41 -0.79 -10.17 -1.18
N GLU A 42 0.43 -9.82 -0.77
CA GLU A 42 0.66 -8.84 0.28
C GLU A 42 1.74 -7.83 -0.11
N LEU A 43 1.53 -6.61 0.37
CA LEU A 43 2.45 -5.50 0.26
C LEU A 43 2.80 -5.01 1.67
N LEU A 44 4.05 -4.62 1.84
CA LEU A 44 4.51 -3.87 2.99
C LEU A 44 4.60 -2.38 2.62
N ILE A 45 4.00 -1.54 3.46
CA ILE A 45 4.09 -0.09 3.37
C ILE A 45 4.71 0.43 4.66
N VAL A 46 5.78 1.20 4.56
CA VAL A 46 6.41 1.81 5.72
C VAL A 46 5.69 3.11 6.06
N ASP A 47 5.20 3.18 7.29
CA ASP A 47 4.63 4.39 7.88
C ASP A 47 5.74 5.40 8.20
N VAL A 48 6.03 6.31 7.25
CA VAL A 48 6.94 7.44 7.44
C VAL A 48 6.11 8.67 7.78
N PHE A 49 5.50 8.67 8.97
CA PHE A 49 4.73 9.81 9.52
C PHE A 49 3.27 9.93 9.05
N PHE A 50 2.57 8.81 8.89
CA PHE A 50 1.13 8.79 8.67
C PHE A 50 0.37 9.24 9.92
N LYS A 51 -0.27 10.41 9.82
CA LYS A 51 -1.28 10.86 10.81
C LYS A 51 -2.68 10.40 10.40
N LYS A 52 -3.28 11.11 9.45
CA LYS A 52 -4.65 10.84 8.97
C LYS A 52 -4.76 9.47 8.29
N THR A 53 -3.77 9.10 7.48
CA THR A 53 -3.74 7.80 6.80
C THR A 53 -3.79 6.63 7.80
N ARG A 54 -3.00 6.71 8.88
CA ARG A 54 -2.97 5.71 9.94
C ARG A 54 -4.30 5.65 10.69
N LYS A 55 -4.80 6.81 11.15
CA LYS A 55 -6.11 6.89 11.83
C LYS A 55 -7.22 6.27 10.99
N ASN A 56 -7.28 6.59 9.69
CA ASN A 56 -8.25 6.00 8.76
C ASN A 56 -8.16 4.47 8.73
N MET A 57 -6.96 3.89 8.66
CA MET A 57 -6.78 2.43 8.62
C MET A 57 -7.11 1.76 9.96
N GLU A 58 -6.89 2.44 11.08
CA GLU A 58 -7.28 1.96 12.43
C GLU A 58 -8.81 1.85 12.56
N GLU A 59 -9.58 2.79 12.00
CA GLU A 59 -11.05 2.80 12.08
C GLU A 59 -11.75 2.12 10.89
N ASN A 60 -11.08 2.02 9.74
CA ASN A 60 -11.57 1.41 8.50
C ASN A 60 -10.41 0.78 7.72
N PRO A 61 -10.23 -0.55 7.76
CA PRO A 61 -9.08 -1.19 7.16
C PRO A 61 -9.14 -1.25 5.63
N ARG A 62 -10.22 -0.82 4.98
CA ARG A 62 -10.35 -0.89 3.52
C ARG A 62 -9.46 0.15 2.86
N VAL A 63 -8.59 -0.30 1.97
CA VAL A 63 -7.64 0.55 1.25
C VAL A 63 -7.63 0.23 -0.25
N ALA A 64 -7.18 1.19 -1.04
CA ALA A 64 -6.82 0.99 -2.43
C ALA A 64 -5.44 1.59 -2.68
N ILE A 65 -4.70 0.99 -3.60
CA ILE A 65 -3.48 1.58 -4.13
C ILE A 65 -3.62 1.80 -5.63
N ALA A 66 -3.02 2.89 -6.12
CA ALA A 66 -2.79 3.11 -7.54
C ALA A 66 -1.28 3.30 -7.75
N VAL A 67 -0.78 2.79 -8.86
CA VAL A 67 0.62 2.95 -9.27
C VAL A 67 0.70 3.01 -10.78
N GLU A 68 1.62 3.84 -11.26
CA GLU A 68 1.87 4.07 -12.67
C GLU A 68 3.37 4.00 -12.96
N ALA A 69 3.73 3.35 -14.06
CA ALA A 69 5.04 3.41 -14.68
C ALA A 69 4.88 4.24 -15.96
N LEU A 70 5.09 5.56 -15.86
CA LEU A 70 4.74 6.52 -16.91
C LEU A 70 5.49 6.29 -18.22
N GLU A 71 6.77 5.91 -18.14
CA GLU A 71 7.60 5.63 -19.32
C GLU A 71 7.11 4.40 -20.09
N GLU A 72 6.55 3.41 -19.38
CA GLU A 72 6.02 2.19 -19.97
C GLU A 72 4.53 2.28 -20.34
N LEU A 73 3.87 3.40 -20.00
CA LEU A 73 2.42 3.58 -20.15
C LEU A 73 1.58 2.48 -19.47
N LYS A 74 2.07 1.99 -18.32
CA LYS A 74 1.37 0.99 -17.50
C LYS A 74 0.81 1.62 -16.24
N ALA A 75 -0.38 1.20 -15.83
CA ALA A 75 -0.98 1.61 -14.57
C ALA A 75 -1.84 0.49 -13.98
N TYR A 76 -1.80 0.36 -12.66
CA TYR A 76 -2.49 -0.70 -11.94
C TYR A 76 -3.20 -0.16 -10.71
N GLN A 77 -4.34 -0.79 -10.37
CA GLN A 77 -5.04 -0.56 -9.12
C GLN A 77 -5.22 -1.89 -8.38
N LEU A 78 -4.90 -1.88 -7.09
CA LEU A 78 -5.18 -2.99 -6.19
C LEU A 78 -6.03 -2.50 -5.02
N LYS A 79 -6.91 -3.36 -4.51
CA LYS A 79 -7.75 -3.09 -3.33
C LYS A 79 -7.57 -4.19 -2.32
N GLY A 80 -7.60 -3.83 -1.04
CA GLY A 80 -7.34 -4.78 0.02
C GLY A 80 -7.76 -4.28 1.39
N LYS A 81 -7.27 -5.00 2.40
CA LYS A 81 -7.39 -4.61 3.80
C LYS A 81 -5.99 -4.37 4.36
N ALA A 82 -5.81 -3.27 5.07
CA ALA A 82 -4.58 -2.99 5.80
C ALA A 82 -4.58 -3.72 7.15
N LYS A 83 -3.40 -4.19 7.56
CA LYS A 83 -3.08 -4.61 8.92
C LYS A 83 -1.89 -3.77 9.38
N ILE A 84 -2.02 -3.14 10.55
CA ILE A 84 -0.97 -2.30 11.13
C ILE A 84 -0.16 -3.16 12.08
N PHE A 85 1.16 -3.03 12.01
CA PHE A 85 2.12 -3.66 12.92
C PHE A 85 2.87 -2.56 13.66
N ALA A 86 2.98 -2.67 14.99
CA ALA A 86 3.83 -1.81 15.78
C ALA A 86 5.30 -2.27 15.71
N GLN A 87 6.22 -1.42 16.17
CA GLN A 87 7.66 -1.71 16.12
C GLN A 87 7.97 -3.05 16.80
N GLY A 88 8.64 -3.94 16.07
CA GLY A 88 9.01 -5.28 16.55
C GLY A 88 7.96 -6.38 16.34
N GLU A 89 6.73 -6.05 15.90
CA GLU A 89 5.69 -7.05 15.65
C GLU A 89 5.81 -7.73 14.28
N TRP A 90 6.46 -7.06 13.33
CA TRP A 90 6.69 -7.60 12.00
C TRP A 90 8.19 -7.71 11.73
N THR A 91 8.61 -8.90 11.31
CA THR A 91 9.96 -9.19 10.82
C THR A 91 9.88 -9.61 9.36
N CYS A 92 10.85 -9.17 8.56
CA CYS A 92 11.04 -9.72 7.21
C CYS A 92 11.27 -11.23 7.32
N PRO A 93 10.44 -12.09 6.72
CA PRO A 93 10.59 -13.54 6.85
C PRO A 93 11.92 -14.10 6.30
N ASN A 94 12.67 -13.31 5.52
CA ASN A 94 13.92 -13.70 4.86
C ASN A 94 15.07 -12.68 5.10
N GLY A 95 15.10 -12.05 6.29
CA GLY A 95 16.22 -11.19 6.71
C GLY A 95 17.45 -11.98 7.11
#